data_AF-A0A838TFC5-F1
#
_entry.id   AF-A0A838TFC5-F1
#
_cell.length_a   1.000
_cell.length_b   1.000
_cell.length_c   1.000
_cell.angle_alpha   90.00
_cell.angle_beta   90.00
_cell.angle_gamma   90.00
#
_symmetry.space_group_name_H-M   'P 1'
#
loop_
_entity.id
_entity.type
_entity.pdbx_description
1 polymer ?
#
loop_
_entity_poly.entity_id
_entity_poly.type
_entity_poly.pdbx_seq_one_letter_code
_entity_poly.pdbx_strand_id
1 'polypeptide(L)'
;MKYTAQVIIEDLKRNRNSLLYHLKVDAADRIYQVWERNPLAVELFTERIMWQKLEYIHNNPATTVGDWQCIPKIIAFHLRRFIF
;
A
#
# COMPACT_ATOMS: atom_id res chain seq x y z
N MET A 1 -2.60 -15.30 -4.04
CA MET A 1 -2.81 -15.06 -2.59
C MET A 1 -4.30 -15.20 -2.21
N LYS A 2 -4.91 -16.38 -2.38
CA LYS A 2 -6.37 -16.58 -2.16
C LYS A 2 -6.72 -16.80 -0.69
N TYR A 3 -6.02 -17.74 -0.04
CA TYR A 3 -6.30 -18.14 1.34
C TYR A 3 -6.21 -16.96 2.32
N THR A 4 -5.12 -16.20 2.29
CA THR A 4 -4.92 -15.03 3.17
C THR A 4 -6.03 -13.98 3.00
N ALA A 5 -6.43 -13.69 1.76
CA ALA A 5 -7.51 -12.75 1.49
C ALA A 5 -8.85 -13.23 2.07
N GLN A 6 -9.13 -14.53 1.99
CA GLN A 6 -10.35 -15.11 2.57
C GLN A 6 -10.35 -15.02 4.09
N VAL A 7 -9.24 -15.37 4.74
CA VAL A 7 -9.10 -15.26 6.20
C VAL A 7 -9.30 -13.82 6.68
N ILE A 8 -8.72 -12.84 5.97
CA ILE A 8 -8.91 -11.41 6.29
C ILE A 8 -10.38 -11.02 6.16
N ILE A 9 -11.05 -11.41 5.06
CA ILE A 9 -12.47 -11.08 4.85
C ILE A 9 -13.35 -11.74 5.92
N GLU A 10 -13.07 -12.99 6.30
CA GLU A 10 -13.81 -13.72 7.33
C GLU A 10 -13.67 -13.05 8.70
N ASP A 11 -12.45 -12.64 9.06
CA ASP A 11 -12.19 -11.91 10.29
C ASP A 11 -12.94 -10.57 10.33
N LEU A 12 -12.87 -9.79 9.24
CA LEU A 12 -13.57 -8.51 9.13
C LEU A 12 -15.09 -8.67 9.22
N LYS A 13 -15.66 -9.75 8.64
CA LYS A 13 -17.08 -10.09 8.77
C LYS A 13 -17.46 -10.44 10.19
N ARG A 14 -16.65 -11.27 10.87
CA ARG A 14 -16.89 -11.69 12.25
C ARG A 14 -16.88 -10.50 13.20
N ASN A 15 -15.95 -9.57 12.99
CA ASN A 15 -15.76 -8.38 13.82
C ASN A 15 -16.67 -7.20 13.41
N ARG A 16 -17.54 -7.36 12.41
CA ARG A 16 -18.42 -6.31 11.83
C ARG A 16 -17.66 -5.01 11.54
N ASN A 17 -16.45 -5.16 11.01
CA ASN A 17 -15.57 -4.04 10.77
C ASN A 17 -16.02 -3.22 9.54
N SER A 18 -16.08 -1.90 9.68
CA SER A 18 -16.45 -0.97 8.59
C SER A 18 -15.50 -1.04 7.39
N LEU A 19 -14.26 -1.48 7.58
CA LEU A 19 -13.29 -1.71 6.49
C LEU A 19 -13.80 -2.66 5.41
N LEU A 20 -14.69 -3.61 5.76
CA LEU A 20 -15.26 -4.53 4.80
C LEU A 20 -16.04 -3.81 3.68
N TYR A 21 -16.66 -2.68 3.98
CA TYR A 21 -17.36 -1.85 3.00
C TYR A 21 -16.39 -1.25 1.98
N HIS A 22 -15.24 -0.77 2.44
CA HIS A 22 -14.21 -0.18 1.58
C HIS A 22 -13.53 -1.19 0.65
N LEU A 23 -13.51 -2.47 1.04
CA LEU A 23 -12.97 -3.54 0.20
C LEU A 23 -13.96 -4.06 -0.85
N LYS A 24 -15.23 -3.65 -0.79
CA LYS A 24 -16.25 -4.09 -1.74
C LYS A 24 -16.02 -3.43 -3.10
N VAL A 25 -15.99 -4.23 -4.15
CA VAL A 25 -15.81 -3.76 -5.52
C VAL A 25 -16.94 -4.30 -6.40
N ASP A 26 -17.30 -3.53 -7.42
CA ASP A 26 -18.26 -3.95 -8.44
C ASP A 26 -17.52 -4.54 -9.64
N ALA A 27 -16.88 -5.70 -9.41
CA ALA A 27 -16.16 -6.43 -10.45
C ALA A 27 -16.93 -7.71 -10.78
N ALA A 28 -17.01 -8.05 -12.07
CA ALA A 28 -17.72 -9.25 -12.53
C ALA A 28 -17.16 -10.55 -11.93
N ASP A 29 -15.87 -10.58 -11.61
CA ASP A 29 -15.15 -11.74 -11.11
C ASP A 29 -15.00 -11.79 -9.58
N ARG A 30 -15.30 -10.71 -8.85
CA ARG A 30 -15.14 -10.67 -7.39
C ARG A 30 -16.00 -9.61 -6.70
N ILE A 31 -16.40 -9.92 -5.48
CA ILE A 31 -17.17 -9.02 -4.60
C ILE A 31 -16.25 -8.15 -3.73
N TYR A 32 -15.06 -8.67 -3.36
CA TYR A 32 -14.12 -7.98 -2.49
C TYR A 32 -12.72 -7.97 -3.10
N GLN A 33 -12.01 -6.86 -2.96
CA GLN A 33 -10.63 -6.69 -3.40
C GLN A 33 -9.75 -6.31 -2.21
N VAL A 34 -8.99 -7.29 -1.72
CA VAL A 34 -8.06 -7.12 -0.59
C VAL A 34 -6.72 -6.56 -1.05
N TRP A 35 -6.25 -6.98 -2.22
CA TRP A 35 -4.94 -6.61 -2.75
C TRP A 35 -5.08 -5.61 -3.89
N GLU A 36 -4.13 -4.68 -3.98
CA GLU A 36 -4.00 -3.79 -5.12
C GLU A 36 -3.66 -4.59 -6.39
N ARG A 37 -4.32 -4.24 -7.50
CA ARG A 37 -4.20 -4.98 -8.77
C ARG A 37 -2.95 -4.63 -9.54
N ASN A 38 -2.53 -3.36 -9.48
CA ASN A 38 -1.45 -2.81 -10.28
C ASN A 38 -0.39 -2.26 -9.34
N PRO A 39 0.47 -3.11 -8.76
CA PRO A 39 1.59 -2.62 -7.98
C PRO A 39 2.48 -1.77 -8.89
N LEU A 40 2.93 -0.62 -8.39
CA LEU A 40 3.86 0.23 -9.11
C LEU A 40 5.22 -0.47 -9.21
N ALA A 41 5.55 -0.97 -10.40
CA ALA A 41 6.87 -1.48 -10.73
C ALA A 41 7.66 -0.37 -11.44
N VAL A 42 8.78 0.06 -10.85
CA VAL A 42 9.69 1.04 -11.45
C VAL A 42 11.05 0.40 -11.62
N GLU A 43 11.57 0.45 -12.84
CA GLU A 43 12.90 -0.06 -13.15
C GLU A 43 14.00 0.78 -12.49
N LEU A 44 15.03 0.11 -11.99
CA LEU A 44 16.17 0.74 -11.31
C LEU A 44 17.36 0.78 -12.27
N PHE A 45 17.46 1.84 -13.05
CA PHE A 45 18.52 1.96 -14.08
C PHE A 45 19.88 2.38 -13.53
N THR A 46 19.95 2.92 -12.31
CA THR A 46 21.21 3.39 -11.72
C THR A 46 21.34 2.95 -10.27
N GLU A 47 22.57 2.63 -9.89
CA GLU A 47 22.92 2.25 -8.52
C GLU A 47 22.50 3.34 -7.51
N ARG A 48 22.66 4.62 -7.87
CA ARG A 48 22.22 5.75 -7.04
C ARG A 48 20.74 5.69 -6.68
N ILE A 49 19.87 5.39 -7.64
CA ILE A 49 18.43 5.28 -7.41
C ILE A 49 18.10 4.03 -6.58
N MET A 50 18.85 2.94 -6.78
CA MET A 50 18.71 1.72 -5.99
C MET A 50 19.01 1.98 -4.51
N TRP A 51 20.16 2.61 -4.20
CA TRP A 51 20.51 2.99 -2.83
C TRP A 51 19.50 3.95 -2.20
N GLN A 52 19.05 4.96 -2.95
CA GLN A 52 18.02 5.88 -2.47
C GLN A 52 16.73 5.15 -2.07
N LYS A 53 16.26 4.20 -2.89
CA LYS A 53 15.05 3.42 -2.58
C LYS A 53 15.29 2.43 -1.44
N LEU A 54 16.47 1.82 -1.37
CA LEU A 54 16.83 0.91 -0.29
C LEU A 54 16.84 1.66 1.04
N GLU A 55 17.49 2.81 1.11
CA GLU A 55 17.52 3.66 2.29
C GLU A 55 16.11 4.11 2.71
N TYR A 56 15.26 4.48 1.74
CA TYR A 56 13.86 4.81 2.01
C TYR A 56 13.08 3.65 2.64
N ILE A 57 13.24 2.41 2.11
CA ILE A 57 12.56 1.23 2.66
C ILE A 57 13.01 0.94 4.10
N HIS A 58 14.31 1.08 4.38
CA HIS A 58 14.87 0.80 5.71
C HIS A 58 14.54 1.88 6.74
N ASN A 59 14.48 3.14 6.31
CA ASN A 59 14.23 4.28 7.19
C ASN A 59 12.78 4.75 7.18
N ASN A 60 11.86 4.04 6.52
CA ASN A 60 10.45 4.37 6.55
C ASN A 60 9.93 4.20 8.00
N PRO A 61 9.45 5.26 8.68
CA PRO A 61 9.02 5.20 10.07
C PRO A 61 7.64 4.53 10.24
N ALA A 62 7.34 3.48 9.46
CA ALA A 62 6.05 2.81 9.35
C ALA A 62 5.52 2.20 10.67
N THR A 63 6.16 2.45 11.80
CA THR A 63 5.92 1.81 13.09
C THR A 63 5.32 2.73 14.16
N THR A 64 5.33 4.06 14.01
CA THR A 64 4.99 4.97 15.13
C THR A 64 3.80 5.92 14.95
N VAL A 65 3.20 6.05 13.77
CA VAL A 65 2.08 6.98 13.60
C VAL A 65 0.96 6.30 12.80
N GLY A 66 -0.22 6.19 13.41
CA GLY A 66 -1.40 5.47 12.90
C GLY A 66 -2.08 6.08 11.68
N ASP A 67 -1.36 6.92 10.93
CA ASP A 67 -1.81 7.51 9.67
C ASP A 67 -0.92 6.95 8.56
N TRP A 68 -1.49 6.15 7.67
CA TRP A 68 -0.81 5.58 6.50
C TRP A 68 -0.50 6.62 5.40
N GLN A 69 -0.18 7.86 5.80
CA GLN A 69 0.21 8.94 4.91
C GLN A 69 1.48 9.64 5.43
N CYS A 70 2.59 9.23 4.82
CA CYS A 70 3.84 9.95 4.56
C CYS A 70 4.13 11.25 5.36
N ILE A 71 5.23 11.20 6.13
CA ILE A 71 6.21 12.24 6.52
C ILE A 71 5.94 13.69 6.02
N PRO A 72 6.10 14.71 6.89
CA PRO A 72 5.64 16.08 6.64
C PRO A 72 6.29 16.75 5.42
N LYS A 73 5.50 17.65 4.81
CA LYS A 73 5.67 18.35 3.52
C LYS A 73 6.99 19.08 3.24
N ILE A 74 8.00 19.03 4.11
CA ILE A 74 9.23 19.83 3.98
C ILE A 74 10.28 19.17 3.08
N ILE A 75 10.26 17.85 2.92
CA ILE A 75 11.23 17.11 2.06
C ILE A 75 10.59 16.68 0.71
N ALA A 76 9.33 17.06 0.46
CA ALA A 76 8.54 16.55 -0.66
C ALA A 76 8.72 17.31 -1.99
N PHE A 77 9.63 18.29 -2.09
CA PHE A 77 9.70 19.15 -3.28
C PHE A 77 10.42 18.51 -4.49
N HIS A 78 11.08 17.36 -4.35
CA HIS A 78 11.81 16.75 -5.47
C HIS A 78 11.31 15.38 -5.94
N LEU A 79 10.34 14.77 -5.27
CA LEU A 79 9.83 13.44 -5.64
C LEU A 79 8.37 13.42 -6.11
N ARG A 80 7.67 14.56 -6.05
CA ARG A 80 6.24 14.66 -6.43
C ARG A 80 5.96 14.60 -7.94
N ARG A 81 6.97 14.56 -8.81
CA ARG A 81 6.75 14.39 -10.26
C ARG A 81 7.00 12.96 -10.75
N PHE A 82 7.32 12.02 -9.86
CA PHE A 82 7.61 10.64 -10.27
C PHE A 82 6.96 9.54 -9.44
N ILE A 83 6.21 9.83 -8.37
CA ILE A 83 5.42 8.82 -7.67
C ILE A 83 4.14 9.46 -7.10
N PHE A 84 3.04 9.30 -7.83
CA PHE A 84 1.67 8.92 -7.42
C PHE A 84 0.83 8.83 -8.70
#